data_AF-A0A2K3M305-F1
#
_entry.id   AF-A0A2K3M305-F1
#
_cell.length_a   1.000
_cell.length_b   1.000
_cell.length_c   1.000
_cell.angle_alpha   90.00
_cell.angle_beta   90.00
_cell.angle_gamma   90.00
#
_symmetry.space_group_name_H-M   'P 1'
#
loop_
_entity.id
_entity.type
_entity.pdbx_description
1 polymer ?
#
loop_
_entity_poly.entity_id
_entity_poly.type
_entity_poly.pdbx_seq_one_letter_code
_entity_poly.pdbx_strand_id
1 'polypeptide(L)' 'MIIDWSVGSGNCKASKGEDGYACKKNSDCFDEEIDFGYQCKCKIGYEGNPYHPDGCK' A
#
# COMPACT_ATOMS: atom_id res chain seq x y z
N MET A 1 -1.12 -8.62 19.41
CA MET A 1 -0.76 -9.44 18.23
C MET A 1 -0.65 -8.47 17.07
N ILE A 2 0.53 -8.28 16.50
CA ILE A 2 0.74 -7.43 15.32
C ILE A 2 0.70 -8.39 14.12
N ILE A 3 -0.11 -8.07 13.12
CA ILE A 3 -0.18 -8.84 11.87
C ILE A 3 0.74 -8.14 10.88
N ASP A 4 1.85 -8.79 10.53
CA ASP A 4 2.63 -8.42 9.35
C ASP A 4 1.93 -9.00 8.12
N TRP A 5 1.34 -8.12 7.31
CA TRP A 5 0.66 -8.50 6.08
C TRP A 5 1.17 -7.66 4.92
N SER A 6 1.24 -8.26 3.74
CA SER A 6 1.60 -7.56 2.51
C SER A 6 0.52 -7.76 1.46
N VAL A 7 0.53 -6.92 0.44
CA VAL A 7 -0.38 -6.98 -0.69
C VAL A 7 0.39 -7.29 -1.97
N GLY A 8 -0.18 -8.20 -2.75
CA GLY A 8 0.43 -8.68 -3.99
C GLY A 8 1.68 -9.53 -3.74
N SER A 9 2.26 -10.01 -4.84
CA SER A 9 3.51 -10.78 -4.84
C SER A 9 4.72 -9.94 -5.25
N GLY A 10 4.51 -8.80 -5.90
CA GLY A 10 5.56 -7.87 -6.33
C GLY A 10 5.79 -6.76 -5.32
N ASN A 11 6.99 -6.17 -5.33
CA ASN A 11 7.28 -4.95 -4.57
C ASN A 11 6.53 -3.73 -5.13
N CYS A 12 6.66 -2.59 -4.46
CA CYS A 12 6.13 -1.30 -4.88
C CYS A 12 6.38 -1.00 -6.35
N LYS A 13 7.63 -1.17 -6.78
CA LYS A 13 8.06 -0.78 -8.13
C LYS A 13 7.42 -1.64 -9.20
N ALA A 14 7.26 -2.94 -8.93
CA ALA A 14 6.58 -3.87 -9.81
C ALA A 14 5.07 -3.62 -9.85
N SER A 15 4.46 -3.29 -8.71
CA SER A 15 3.00 -3.19 -8.59
C SER A 15 2.44 -1.83 -9.00
N LYS A 16 3.27 -0.77 -8.99
CA LYS A 16 2.85 0.59 -9.33
C LYS A 16 2.57 0.70 -10.83
N GLY A 17 1.30 0.79 -11.19
CA GLY A 17 0.84 0.89 -12.58
C GLY A 17 0.26 -0.40 -13.15
N GLU A 18 0.22 -1.48 -12.38
CA GLU A 18 -0.51 -2.69 -12.77
C GLU A 18 -2.02 -2.57 -12.47
N ASP A 19 -2.81 -3.26 -13.29
CA ASP A 19 -4.23 -3.47 -13.06
C ASP A 19 -4.40 -4.30 -11.78
N GLY A 20 -4.76 -3.62 -10.69
CA GLY A 20 -4.84 -4.24 -9.36
C GLY A 20 -3.99 -3.57 -8.30
N TYR A 21 -3.32 -2.45 -8.60
CA TYR A 21 -2.62 -1.67 -7.58
C TYR A 21 -3.54 -1.32 -6.39
N ALA A 22 -3.11 -1.74 -5.21
CA ALA A 22 -3.94 -1.76 -4.02
C ALA A 22 -4.04 -0.39 -3.36
N CYS A 23 -2.95 0.40 -3.38
CA CYS A 23 -2.93 1.72 -2.76
C CYS A 23 -3.82 2.69 -3.52
N LYS A 24 -4.69 3.38 -2.81
CA LYS A 24 -5.66 4.33 -3.37
C LYS A 24 -5.19 5.77 -3.15
N LYS A 25 -6.11 6.72 -3.29
CA LYS A 25 -5.82 8.15 -3.24
C LYS A 25 -5.10 8.55 -1.95
N ASN A 26 -4.17 9.50 -2.05
CA ASN A 26 -3.39 10.03 -0.92
C ASN A 26 -2.66 8.96 -0.09
N SER A 27 -2.36 7.82 -0.69
CA SER A 27 -1.52 6.78 -0.10
C SER A 27 -0.35 6.49 -1.03
N ASP A 28 0.71 5.94 -0.47
CA ASP A 28 1.86 5.40 -1.18
C ASP A 28 2.13 3.98 -0.71
N CYS A 29 2.83 3.22 -1.54
CA CYS A 29 3.29 1.90 -1.15
C CYS A 29 4.63 1.97 -0.41
N PHE A 30 4.88 0.96 0.42
CA PHE A 30 6.06 0.79 1.26
C PHE A 30 6.48 -0.69 1.26
N ASP A 31 7.74 -0.95 0.94
CA ASP A 31 8.36 -2.29 0.90
C ASP A 31 9.11 -2.57 2.21
N GLU A 32 8.48 -2.39 3.37
CA GLU A 32 9.17 -2.57 4.67
C GLU A 32 9.53 -4.04 4.93
N GLU A 33 10.82 -4.39 4.83
CA GLU A 33 11.43 -5.69 5.23
C GLU A 33 10.70 -6.96 4.76
N ILE A 34 9.89 -6.83 3.73
CA ILE A 34 9.11 -7.92 3.16
C ILE A 34 9.84 -8.38 1.90
N ASP A 35 10.25 -9.65 1.86
CA ASP A 35 10.87 -10.25 0.67
C ASP A 35 9.92 -10.19 -0.55
N PHE A 36 8.60 -10.26 -0.34
CA PHE A 36 7.58 -10.25 -1.40
C PHE A 36 6.26 -9.56 -1.02
N GLY A 37 5.80 -8.67 -1.90
CA GLY A 37 4.62 -7.83 -1.68
C GLY A 37 4.98 -6.44 -1.17
N TYR A 38 3.96 -5.62 -0.92
CA TYR A 38 4.11 -4.26 -0.39
C TYR A 38 2.94 -3.90 0.52
N GLN A 39 3.13 -2.91 1.39
CA GLN A 39 2.05 -2.30 2.15
C GLN A 39 1.70 -0.93 1.59
N CYS A 40 0.49 -0.44 1.86
CA CYS A 40 0.10 0.93 1.56
C CYS A 40 0.03 1.71 2.87
N LYS A 41 0.59 2.91 2.88
CA LYS A 41 0.43 3.86 3.99
C LYS A 41 -0.04 5.20 3.45
N CYS A 42 -0.80 5.91 4.26
CA CYS A 42 -1.22 7.27 3.92
C CYS A 42 0.00 8.18 3.77
N LYS A 43 -0.10 9.13 2.84
CA LYS A 43 0.89 10.20 2.71
C LYS A 43 0.87 11.05 3.97
N ILE A 44 2.00 11.72 4.24
CA ILE A 44 2.14 12.61 5.39
C ILE A 44 1.04 13.69 5.33
N GLY A 45 0.30 13.82 6.44
CA GLY A 45 -0.81 14.77 6.56
C GLY A 45 -2.18 14.22 6.14
N TYR A 46 -2.28 12.96 5.72
CA TYR A 46 -3.53 12.28 5.41
C TYR A 46 -3.77 11.12 6.36
N GLU A 47 -5.04 10.88 6.69
CA GLU A 47 -5.47 9.83 7.62
C GLU A 47 -6.54 8.93 7.01
N GLY A 48 -6.77 7.77 7.64
CA GLY A 48 -7.75 6.80 7.20
C GLY A 48 -7.11 5.56 6.58
N ASN A 49 -7.87 4.87 5.72
CA ASN A 49 -7.47 3.58 5.18
C ASN A 49 -6.91 3.71 3.75
N PRO A 50 -5.61 3.43 3.53
CA PRO A 50 -4.99 3.57 2.21
C PRO A 50 -5.50 2.57 1.16
N TYR A 51 -6.23 1.54 1.58
CA TYR A 51 -6.85 0.52 0.72
C TYR A 51 -8.33 0.80 0.41
N HIS A 52 -8.95 1.78 1.08
CA HIS A 52 -10.34 2.15 0.84
C HIS A 52 -10.48 2.78 -0.55
N PRO A 53 -11.60 2.60 -1.29
CA PRO A 53 -11.79 3.20 -2.62
C PRO A 53 -11.53 4.72 -2.68
N ASP A 54 -11.94 5.44 -1.64
CA ASP A 54 -11.67 6.89 -1.49
C ASP A 54 -10.21 7.22 -1.13
N GLY A 55 -9.44 6.23 -0.69
CA GLY A 55 -8.11 6.36 -0.13
C GLY A 55 -8.08 7.08 1.21
N CYS A 56 -6.93 7.69 1.52
CA CYS A 56 -6.74 8.53 2.70
C CYS A 56 -7.32 9.93 2.48
N LYS A 57 -7.78 10.56 3.56
CA LYS A 57 -8.43 11.88 3.55
C LYS A 57 -7.64 12.89 4.35
#